data_AF-A0A966UHB7-F1
#
_entry.id   AF-A0A966UHB7-F1
#
_cell.length_a   1.000
_cell.length_b   1.000
_cell.length_c   1.000
_cell.angle_alpha   90.00
_cell.angle_beta   90.00
_cell.angle_gamma   90.00
#
_symmetry.space_group_name_H-M   'P 1'
#
loop_
_entity.id
_entity.type
_entity.pdbx_description
1 polymer ?
#
loop_
_entity_poly.entity_id
_entity_poly.type
_entity_poly.pdbx_seq_one_letter_code
_entity_poly.pdbx_strand_id
1 'polypeptide(L)' 'DDLTAQQIVDLGYDSALVKRIARLVDMNEYKRRQGAPGVRISTKAFGKDRRLPITNKYSG' A
#
# COMPACT_ATOMS: atom_id res chain seq x y z
N ASP A 1 -3.44 3.86 12.23
CA ASP A 1 -3.15 2.41 12.30
C ASP A 1 -3.16 1.79 10.92
N ASP A 2 -2.37 0.73 10.69
CA ASP A 2 -2.38 -0.03 9.45
C ASP A 2 -3.45 -1.12 9.54
N LEU A 3 -4.47 -1.03 8.67
CA LEU A 3 -5.54 -2.01 8.60
C LEU A 3 -5.23 -3.09 7.56
N THR A 4 -5.64 -4.33 7.83
CA THR A 4 -5.63 -5.40 6.83
C THR A 4 -6.71 -5.18 5.79
N ALA A 5 -6.58 -5.81 4.62
CA ALA A 5 -7.62 -5.78 3.59
C ALA A 5 -8.97 -6.26 4.15
N GLN A 6 -8.96 -7.30 5.00
CA GLN A 6 -10.17 -7.81 5.63
C GLN A 6 -10.81 -6.78 6.58
N GLN A 7 -10.02 -6.13 7.43
CA GLN A 7 -10.53 -5.08 8.32
C GLN A 7 -11.16 -3.92 7.55
N ILE A 8 -10.63 -3.59 6.37
CA ILE A 8 -11.23 -2.57 5.51
C ILE A 8 -12.57 -3.08 4.94
N VAL A 9 -12.67 -4.34 4.52
CA VAL A 9 -13.96 -4.91 4.09
C VAL A 9 -14.99 -4.87 5.23
N ASP A 10 -14.57 -5.16 6.46
CA ASP A 10 -15.45 -5.15 7.64
C ASP A 10 -15.97 -3.74 7.98
N LEU A 11 -15.32 -2.68 7.48
CA LEU A 11 -15.82 -1.29 7.56
C LEU A 11 -16.94 -1.00 6.53
N GLY A 12 -17.34 -1.98 5.72
CA GLY A 12 -18.44 -1.88 4.75
C GLY A 12 -18.03 -1.54 3.32
N TYR A 13 -16.73 -1.59 3.00
CA TYR A 13 -16.24 -1.36 1.63
C TYR A 13 -16.36 -2.62 0.77
N ASP A 14 -16.56 -2.42 -0.54
CA ASP A 14 -16.64 -3.54 -1.49
C ASP A 14 -15.35 -4.38 -1.51
N SER A 15 -15.52 -5.68 -1.34
CA SER A 15 -14.40 -6.62 -1.22
C SER A 15 -13.55 -6.71 -2.49
N ALA A 16 -14.16 -6.61 -3.67
CA ALA A 16 -13.44 -6.68 -4.93
C ALA A 16 -12.58 -5.42 -5.13
N LEU A 17 -13.14 -4.26 -4.79
CA LEU A 17 -12.45 -2.98 -4.82
C LEU A 17 -11.27 -2.95 -3.85
N VAL A 18 -11.46 -3.36 -2.60
CA VAL A 18 -10.39 -3.37 -1.57
C VAL A 18 -9.23 -4.26 -2.03
N LYS A 19 -9.51 -5.50 -2.46
CA LYS A 19 -8.49 -6.44 -2.94
C LYS A 19 -7.74 -5.89 -4.16
N ARG A 20 -8.47 -5.25 -5.09
CA ARG A 20 -7.87 -4.61 -6.27
C ARG A 20 -6.92 -3.49 -5.88
N ILE A 21 -7.34 -2.59 -4.99
CA ILE A 21 -6.51 -1.45 -4.57
C ILE A 21 -5.29 -1.92 -3.79
N ALA A 22 -5.44 -2.83 -2.83
CA ALA A 22 -4.32 -3.39 -2.07
C ALA A 22 -3.25 -3.98 -3.00
N ARG A 23 -3.68 -4.80 -3.97
CA ARG A 23 -2.79 -5.36 -5.00
C ARG A 23 -2.09 -4.28 -5.82
N LEU A 24 -2.80 -3.24 -6.23
CA LEU A 24 -2.20 -2.13 -6.98
C LEU A 24 -1.16 -1.38 -6.15
N VAL A 25 -1.42 -1.16 -4.86
CA VAL A 25 -0.44 -0.53 -3.97
C VAL A 25 0.83 -1.37 -3.94
N ASP A 26 0.74 -2.68 -3.74
CA ASP A 26 1.92 -3.55 -3.64
C ASP A 26 2.68 -3.67 -4.97
N MET A 27 1.98 -3.88 -6.09
CA MET A 27 2.60 -4.03 -7.41
C MET A 27 3.36 -2.78 -7.87
N ASN A 28 3.00 -1.58 -7.38
CA ASN A 28 3.63 -0.33 -7.81
C ASN A 28 4.80 0.12 -6.90
N GLU A 29 5.29 -0.75 -5.99
CA GLU A 29 6.46 -0.42 -5.15
C GLU A 29 7.70 -0.08 -5.98
N TYR A 30 7.93 -0.79 -7.08
CA TYR A 30 9.06 -0.49 -7.97
C TYR A 30 9.00 0.93 -8.55
N LYS A 31 7.81 1.41 -8.94
CA LYS A 31 7.63 2.76 -9.49
C LYS A 31 7.90 3.83 -8.44
N ARG A 32 7.42 3.61 -7.20
CA ARG A 32 7.61 4.57 -6.10
C ARG A 32 9.08 4.78 -5.75
N ARG A 33 9.89 3.72 -5.80
CA ARG A 33 11.34 3.82 -5.55
C ARG A 33 12.11 4.57 -6.65
N GLN A 34 11.56 4.69 -7.85
CA GLN A 34 12.16 5.45 -8.95
C GLN A 34 11.73 6.93 -8.95
N GLY A 35 10.74 7.31 -8.13
CA GLY A 35 10.28 8.69 -8.02
C GLY A 35 11.31 9.60 -7.35
N ALA A 36 11.29 10.89 -7.71
CA ALA A 36 12.09 11.90 -7.03
C ALA A 36 11.68 12.03 -5.54
N PRO A 37 12.61 12.41 -4.64
CA PRO A 37 12.27 12.67 -3.25
C PRO A 37 11.29 13.86 -3.15
N GLY A 38 10.31 13.73 -2.24
CA GLY A 38 9.31 14.77 -1.95
C GLY A 38 9.19 15.02 -0.45
N VAL A 39 8.63 16.18 -0.08
CA VAL A 39 8.43 16.58 1.33
C VAL A 39 7.29 15.76 1.94
N ARG A 40 7.50 15.26 3.18
CA ARG A 40 6.48 14.54 3.94
C ARG A 40 5.52 15.51 4.62
N ILE A 41 4.22 15.39 4.34
CA ILE A 41 3.13 16.13 5.03
C ILE A 41 2.23 15.23 5.89
N SER A 42 2.14 13.94 5.57
CA SER A 42 1.32 12.97 6.30
C SER A 42 2.11 12.28 7.42
N THR A 43 1.40 11.68 8.38
CA THR A 43 1.99 10.88 9.46
C THR A 43 2.81 9.69 8.93
N LYS A 44 2.46 9.16 7.76
CA LYS A 44 3.18 8.07 7.08
C LYS A 44 3.28 8.35 5.59
N ALA A 45 4.50 8.42 5.07
CA ALA A 45 4.76 8.60 3.64
C ALA A 45 5.19 7.30 2.95
N PHE A 46 4.99 7.24 1.63
CA PHE A 46 5.38 6.11 0.76
C PHE A 46 6.89 5.97 0.49
N GLY A 47 7.73 6.72 1.22
CA GLY A 47 9.19 6.67 1.11
C GLY A 47 9.82 5.92 2.29
N LYS A 48 10.57 6.65 3.12
CA LYS A 48 11.30 6.09 4.25
C LYS A 48 10.41 5.32 5.24
N ASP A 49 9.17 5.76 5.42
CA ASP A 49 8.26 5.30 6.49
C ASP A 49 7.47 4.03 6.13
N ARG A 50 7.37 3.67 4.84
CA ARG A 50 6.72 2.43 4.37
C ARG A 50 7.66 1.69 3.42
N ARG A 51 8.42 0.74 3.96
CA ARG A 51 9.40 -0.05 3.20
C ARG A 51 8.86 -1.45 2.93
N LEU A 52 8.46 -1.70 1.69
CA LEU A 52 8.13 -3.05 1.21
C LEU A 52 9.17 -3.52 0.20
N PRO A 53 9.46 -4.83 0.10
CA PRO A 53 10.32 -5.36 -0.96
C PRO A 53 9.65 -5.17 -2.33
N ILE A 54 10.45 -4.92 -3.38
CA ILE A 54 9.95 -4.88 -4.76
C ILE A 54 9.50 -6.28 -5.19
N THR A 55 10.37 -7.27 -5.00
CA THR A 55 10.02 -8.68 -5.23
C THR A 55 9.29 -9.19 -3.99
N ASN A 56 7.97 -9.29 -4.10
CA ASN A 56 7.11 -9.74 -3.02
C ASN A 56 6.13 -10.81 -3.55
N LYS A 57 6.06 -11.97 -2.88
CA LYS A 57 5.11 -13.06 -3.17
C LYS A 57 4.07 -13.24 -2.05
N TYR A 58 3.95 -12.26 -1.16
CA TYR A 58 2.92 -12.26 -0.14
C TYR A 58 1.53 -12.20 -0.79
N SER A 59 0.61 -13.04 -0.33
CA SER A 59 -0.75 -13.22 -0.87
C SER A 59 -1.83 -13.08 0.19
N GLY A 60 -1.61 -12.20 1.18
CA GLY A 60 -2.58 -11.90 2.24
C GLY A 60 -3.80 -11.13 1.76
#